data_AF-A0AA88VLW1-F1
#
_entry.id   AF-A0AA88VLW1-F1
#
_cell.length_a   1.000
_cell.length_b   1.000
_cell.length_c   1.000
_cell.angle_alpha   90.00
_cell.angle_beta   90.00
_cell.angle_gamma   90.00
#
_symmetry.space_group_name_H-M   'P 1'
#
loop_
_entity.id
_entity.type
_entity.pdbx_description
1 polymer ?
#
loop_
_entity_poly.entity_id
_entity_poly.type
_entity_poly.pdbx_seq_one_letter_code
_entity_poly.pdbx_strand_id
1 'polypeptide(L)'
;MECVRMYVPTVPVPRRIHVPAHRHAPLVEAWMEISTPIDKQMKVDVRMNTEARVVELMARADTDVSNLQKSADFVQAFIHGFDLRDAARLLSTGNLCMLLFVIHVKPPGHLSRAMERLADEGGETKYAIEKSTKTKIVIAGNLIHILGSYADIMIAQKCVSSLIMGSSAANDVRF
;
A
#
# COMPACT_ATOMS: atom_id res chain seq x y z
N MET A 1 -36.95 21.47 -29.91
CA MET A 1 -35.48 21.53 -30.08
C MET A 1 -34.86 20.71 -28.96
N GLU A 2 -34.77 19.40 -29.18
CA GLU A 2 -34.14 18.48 -28.23
C GLU A 2 -32.64 18.66 -28.30
N CYS A 3 -32.04 18.99 -27.15
CA CYS A 3 -30.61 19.06 -26.98
C CYS A 3 -30.07 17.63 -27.11
N VAL A 4 -29.54 17.30 -28.30
CA VAL A 4 -28.82 16.05 -28.54
C VAL A 4 -27.57 16.08 -27.65
N ARG A 5 -27.67 15.50 -26.45
CA ARG A 5 -26.51 15.11 -25.66
C ARG A 5 -25.73 14.12 -26.52
N MET A 6 -24.72 14.61 -27.22
CA MET A 6 -23.71 13.75 -27.82
C MET A 6 -23.16 12.88 -26.70
N TYR A 7 -23.46 11.58 -26.75
CA TYR A 7 -22.74 10.58 -25.98
C TYR A 7 -21.32 10.58 -26.55
N VAL A 8 -20.44 11.38 -25.95
CA VAL A 8 -19.01 11.17 -26.14
C VAL A 8 -18.74 9.89 -25.36
N PRO A 9 -18.42 8.75 -26.00
CA PRO A 9 -17.91 7.61 -25.26
C PRO A 9 -16.59 8.08 -24.68
N THR A 10 -16.59 8.54 -23.43
CA THR A 10 -15.34 8.88 -22.75
C THR A 10 -14.60 7.58 -22.63
N VAL A 11 -13.55 7.42 -23.45
CA VAL A 11 -12.62 6.30 -23.32
C VAL A 11 -12.24 6.23 -21.84
N PRO A 12 -12.51 5.12 -21.14
CA PRO A 12 -12.25 5.05 -19.72
C PRO A 12 -10.77 5.35 -19.48
N VAL A 13 -10.50 6.42 -18.74
CA VAL A 13 -9.13 6.88 -18.50
C VAL A 13 -8.43 5.84 -17.63
N PRO A 14 -7.32 5.24 -18.10
CA PRO A 14 -6.62 4.24 -17.32
C PRO A 14 -5.99 4.89 -16.09
N ARG A 15 -6.08 4.20 -14.95
CA ARG A 15 -5.32 4.56 -13.76
C ARG A 15 -3.89 4.08 -13.93
N ARG A 16 -2.94 5.00 -13.80
CA ARG A 16 -1.52 4.75 -14.03
C ARG A 16 -0.75 4.73 -12.72
N ILE A 17 0.07 3.71 -12.53
CA ILE A 17 0.95 3.56 -11.37
C ILE A 17 2.39 3.48 -11.87
N HIS A 18 3.22 4.45 -11.47
CA HIS A 18 4.63 4.47 -11.80
C HIS A 18 5.42 3.46 -10.98
N VAL A 19 6.32 2.74 -11.63
CA VAL A 19 7.16 1.71 -11.03
C VAL A 19 8.58 2.24 -10.86
N PRO A 20 9.08 2.37 -9.62
CA PRO A 20 10.47 2.72 -9.35
C PRO A 20 11.43 1.71 -9.98
N ALA A 21 12.62 2.17 -10.40
CA ALA A 21 13.62 1.33 -11.07
C ALA A 21 13.97 0.06 -10.27
N HIS A 22 14.14 0.18 -8.95
CA HIS A 22 14.48 -0.93 -8.06
C HIS A 22 13.34 -1.96 -7.85
N ARG A 23 12.10 -1.63 -8.25
CA ARG A 23 10.94 -2.53 -8.19
C ARG A 23 10.55 -3.11 -9.55
N HIS A 24 11.16 -2.65 -10.63
CA HIS A 24 10.81 -3.12 -11.98
C HIS A 24 11.10 -4.61 -12.17
N ALA A 25 12.31 -5.08 -11.82
CA ALA A 25 12.65 -6.51 -11.96
C ALA A 25 11.74 -7.43 -11.10
N PRO A 26 11.51 -7.15 -9.80
CA PRO A 26 10.56 -7.92 -8.99
C PRO A 26 9.13 -7.91 -9.54
N LEU A 27 8.69 -6.79 -10.13
CA LEU A 27 7.35 -6.68 -10.72
C LEU A 27 7.21 -7.57 -11.94
N VAL A 28 8.21 -7.60 -12.82
CA VAL A 28 8.20 -8.45 -14.02
C VAL A 28 8.19 -9.93 -13.64
N GLU A 29 8.97 -10.32 -12.63
CA GLU A 29 9.04 -11.70 -12.14
C GLU A 29 7.70 -12.16 -11.54
N ALA A 30 7.09 -11.35 -10.68
CA ALA A 30 5.82 -11.66 -10.03
C ALA A 30 4.58 -11.30 -10.87
N TRP A 31 4.75 -10.87 -12.13
CA TRP A 31 3.68 -10.24 -12.91
C TRP A 31 2.44 -11.13 -13.04
N MET A 32 2.63 -12.42 -13.35
CA MET A 32 1.53 -13.36 -13.51
C MET A 32 0.72 -13.55 -12.22
N GLU A 33 1.39 -13.55 -11.07
CA GLU A 33 0.73 -13.70 -9.77
C GLU A 33 0.00 -12.41 -9.36
N ILE A 34 0.43 -11.25 -9.85
CA ILE A 34 -0.23 -9.96 -9.62
C ILE A 34 -1.42 -9.78 -10.58
N SER A 35 -1.23 -10.02 -11.88
CA SER A 35 -2.23 -9.72 -12.90
C SER A 35 -3.41 -10.68 -12.88
N THR A 36 -3.16 -11.96 -12.57
CA THR A 36 -4.21 -13.00 -12.56
C THR A 36 -5.37 -12.71 -11.59
N PRO A 37 -5.14 -12.39 -10.30
CA PRO A 37 -6.24 -12.09 -9.38
C PRO A 37 -6.95 -10.76 -9.73
N ILE A 38 -6.23 -9.75 -10.25
CA ILE A 38 -6.83 -8.49 -10.70
C ILE A 38 -7.80 -8.75 -11.87
N ASP A 39 -7.37 -9.54 -12.85
CA ASP A 39 -8.19 -9.88 -14.01
C ASP A 39 -9.40 -10.75 -13.62
N LYS A 40 -9.15 -11.85 -12.89
CA LYS A 40 -10.17 -12.88 -12.63
C LYS A 40 -11.14 -12.54 -11.49
N GLN A 41 -10.64 -11.94 -10.41
CA GLN A 41 -11.45 -11.67 -9.21
C GLN A 41 -12.03 -10.27 -9.25
N MET A 42 -11.21 -9.28 -9.64
CA MET A 42 -11.60 -7.87 -9.62
C MET A 42 -12.25 -7.42 -10.93
N LYS A 43 -12.11 -8.22 -12.00
CA LYS A 43 -12.61 -7.93 -13.35
C LYS A 43 -12.04 -6.63 -13.90
N VAL A 44 -10.78 -6.33 -13.59
CA VAL A 44 -10.07 -5.12 -14.04
C VAL A 44 -9.07 -5.49 -15.12
N ASP A 45 -9.06 -4.75 -16.22
CA ASP A 45 -8.01 -4.86 -17.24
C ASP A 45 -6.71 -4.29 -16.68
N VAL A 46 -5.65 -5.10 -16.68
CA VAL A 46 -4.35 -4.73 -16.15
C VAL A 46 -3.26 -4.96 -17.20
N ARG A 47 -2.44 -3.94 -17.44
CA ARG A 47 -1.33 -3.98 -18.42
C ARG A 47 -0.08 -3.36 -17.84
N MET A 48 1.08 -3.91 -18.20
CA MET A 48 2.37 -3.34 -17.82
C MET A 48 3.03 -2.78 -19.07
N ASN A 49 3.30 -1.48 -19.07
CA ASN A 49 4.19 -0.85 -20.03
C ASN A 49 5.61 -0.86 -19.46
N THR A 50 6.45 -1.75 -19.99
CA THR A 50 7.84 -1.95 -19.56
C THR A 50 8.75 -0.80 -19.96
N GLU A 51 8.50 -0.15 -21.11
CA GLU A 51 9.29 1.00 -21.58
C GLU A 51 9.05 2.24 -20.70
N ALA A 52 7.77 2.55 -20.45
CA ALA A 52 7.38 3.68 -19.62
C ALA A 52 7.49 3.38 -18.10
N ARG A 53 7.69 2.12 -17.71
CA ARG A 53 7.65 1.63 -16.32
C ARG A 53 6.36 2.03 -15.61
N VAL A 54 5.23 1.79 -16.28
CA VAL A 54 3.90 2.13 -15.78
C VAL A 54 3.02 0.89 -15.83
N VAL A 55 2.30 0.64 -14.73
CA VAL A 55 1.16 -0.28 -14.71
C VAL A 55 -0.11 0.51 -14.98
N GLU A 56 -0.89 0.07 -15.96
CA GLU A 56 -2.16 0.66 -16.34
C GLU A 56 -3.31 -0.27 -15.90
N LEU A 57 -4.28 0.31 -15.20
CA LEU A 57 -5.49 -0.36 -14.71
C LEU A 57 -6.71 0.31 -15.33
N MET A 58 -7.61 -0.48 -15.90
CA MET A 58 -8.81 0.00 -16.56
C MET A 58 -10.01 -0.81 -16.10
N ALA A 59 -11.08 -0.11 -15.68
CA ALA A 59 -12.34 -0.75 -15.36
C ALA A 59 -13.02 -1.24 -16.64
N ARG A 60 -13.54 -2.47 -16.58
CA ARG A 60 -14.45 -3.07 -17.55
C ARG A 60 -15.88 -2.64 -17.24
N ALA A 61 -16.80 -3.00 -18.13
CA ALA A 61 -18.23 -2.75 -17.95
C ALA A 61 -18.82 -3.49 -16.72
N ASP A 62 -18.18 -4.59 -16.29
CA ASP A 62 -18.62 -5.43 -15.17
C ASP A 62 -17.74 -5.29 -13.92
N THR A 63 -16.87 -4.29 -13.87
CA THR A 63 -16.05 -3.97 -12.69
C THR A 63 -16.86 -3.20 -11.65
N ASP A 64 -16.85 -3.66 -10.40
CA ASP A 64 -17.44 -2.87 -9.30
C ASP A 64 -16.61 -1.61 -9.03
N VAL A 65 -17.28 -0.53 -8.59
CA VAL A 65 -16.66 0.78 -8.34
C VAL A 65 -15.43 0.70 -7.43
N SER A 66 -15.46 -0.18 -6.41
CA SER A 66 -14.36 -0.34 -5.45
C SER A 66 -13.19 -1.18 -5.97
N ASN A 67 -13.42 -2.03 -6.98
CA ASN A 67 -12.45 -3.02 -7.44
C ASN A 67 -11.25 -2.38 -8.15
N LEU A 68 -11.49 -1.30 -8.89
CA LEU A 68 -10.41 -0.52 -9.51
C LEU A 68 -9.49 0.11 -8.45
N GLN A 69 -10.06 0.59 -7.33
CA GLN A 69 -9.26 1.15 -6.23
C GLN A 69 -8.46 0.06 -5.52
N LYS A 70 -9.11 -1.06 -5.15
CA LYS A 70 -8.43 -2.20 -4.52
C LYS A 70 -7.30 -2.76 -5.39
N SER A 71 -7.52 -2.87 -6.70
CA SER A 71 -6.48 -3.33 -7.64
C SER A 71 -5.32 -2.36 -7.71
N ALA A 72 -5.59 -1.05 -7.69
CA ALA A 72 -4.55 -0.03 -7.64
C ALA A 72 -3.75 -0.07 -6.34
N ASP A 73 -4.44 -0.18 -5.21
CA ASP A 73 -3.82 -0.27 -3.88
C ASP A 73 -2.98 -1.55 -3.76
N PHE A 74 -3.44 -2.67 -4.34
CA PHE A 74 -2.68 -3.93 -4.39
C PHE A 74 -1.36 -3.80 -5.17
N VAL A 75 -1.41 -3.21 -6.37
CA VAL A 75 -0.19 -2.97 -7.17
C VAL A 75 0.73 -1.98 -6.45
N GLN A 76 0.18 -0.91 -5.87
CA GLN A 76 0.95 0.04 -5.06
C GLN A 76 1.58 -0.64 -3.84
N ALA A 77 0.90 -1.58 -3.19
CA ALA A 77 1.42 -2.29 -2.02
C ALA A 77 2.65 -3.08 -2.40
N PHE A 78 2.56 -3.83 -3.50
CA PHE A 78 3.71 -4.54 -4.02
C PHE A 78 4.84 -3.58 -4.37
N ILE A 79 4.57 -2.45 -5.02
CA ILE A 79 5.60 -1.45 -5.36
C ILE A 79 6.26 -0.88 -4.09
N HIS A 80 5.50 -0.61 -3.03
CA HIS A 80 6.02 -0.11 -1.76
C HIS A 80 6.79 -1.14 -0.94
N GLY A 81 6.87 -2.39 -1.39
CA GLY A 81 7.72 -3.42 -0.78
C GLY A 81 6.97 -4.37 0.15
N PHE A 82 5.64 -4.37 0.15
CA PHE A 82 4.89 -5.44 0.82
C PHE A 82 5.10 -6.77 0.10
N ASP A 83 5.13 -7.84 0.88
CA ASP A 83 5.10 -9.19 0.35
C ASP A 83 3.81 -9.42 -0.45
N LEU A 84 3.93 -10.16 -1.55
CA LEU A 84 2.81 -10.43 -2.44
C LEU A 84 1.60 -11.06 -1.72
N ARG A 85 1.88 -11.98 -0.79
CA ARG A 85 0.85 -12.64 0.04
C ARG A 85 0.12 -11.67 0.95
N ASP A 86 0.83 -10.70 1.53
CA ASP A 86 0.24 -9.68 2.40
C ASP A 86 -0.53 -8.64 1.59
N ALA A 87 0.02 -8.23 0.44
CA ALA A 87 -0.64 -7.32 -0.49
C ALA A 87 -1.94 -7.91 -1.06
N ALA A 88 -1.97 -9.22 -1.39
CA ALA A 88 -3.13 -9.89 -1.96
C ALA A 88 -4.37 -9.83 -1.05
N ARG A 89 -4.17 -9.62 0.27
CA ARG A 89 -5.28 -9.43 1.22
C ARG A 89 -6.13 -8.21 0.88
N LEU A 90 -5.59 -7.20 0.21
CA LEU A 90 -6.34 -6.01 -0.25
C LEU A 90 -7.41 -6.34 -1.29
N LEU A 91 -7.24 -7.43 -2.04
CA LEU A 91 -8.23 -7.87 -3.03
C LEU A 91 -9.43 -8.59 -2.39
N SER A 92 -9.29 -9.04 -1.15
CA SER A 92 -10.36 -9.73 -0.41
C SER A 92 -11.56 -8.80 -0.12
N THR A 93 -12.70 -9.40 0.20
CA THR A 93 -13.95 -8.69 0.56
C THR A 93 -13.86 -7.87 1.86
N GLY A 94 -12.72 -7.88 2.55
CA GLY A 94 -12.51 -7.09 3.77
C GLY A 94 -12.34 -5.59 3.51
N ASN A 95 -12.54 -4.81 4.57
CA ASN A 95 -12.24 -3.37 4.60
C ASN A 95 -10.76 -3.13 4.95
N LEU A 96 -9.86 -3.74 4.18
CA LEU A 96 -8.43 -3.48 4.29
C LEU A 96 -8.05 -2.30 3.40
N CYS A 97 -7.16 -1.46 3.91
CA CYS A 97 -6.58 -0.35 3.16
C CYS A 97 -5.08 -0.26 3.46
N MET A 98 -4.39 0.55 2.67
CA MET A 98 -3.01 0.94 2.92
C MET A 98 -2.98 2.44 3.20
N LEU A 99 -2.19 2.83 4.21
CA LEU A 99 -1.91 4.22 4.52
C LEU A 99 -0.40 4.47 4.46
N LEU A 100 -0.02 5.51 3.73
CA LEU A 100 1.33 6.06 3.76
C LEU A 100 1.37 7.20 4.78
N PHE A 101 2.36 7.19 5.65
CA PHE A 101 2.68 8.34 6.48
C PHE A 101 4.17 8.69 6.40
N VAL A 102 4.43 9.99 6.44
CA VAL A 102 5.78 10.52 6.42
C VAL A 102 6.20 10.84 7.83
N ILE A 103 7.38 10.38 8.21
CA ILE A 103 7.95 10.72 9.51
C ILE A 103 8.53 12.13 9.43
N HIS A 104 7.94 13.03 10.21
CA HIS A 104 8.43 14.39 10.39
C HIS A 104 9.14 14.50 11.74
N VAL A 105 10.46 14.35 11.75
CA VAL A 105 11.28 14.64 12.93
C VAL A 105 12.02 15.96 12.72
N LYS A 106 11.81 16.93 13.62
CA LYS A 106 12.65 18.13 13.74
C LYS A 106 13.54 17.93 14.96
N PRO A 107 14.89 18.13 14.95
CA PRO A 107 15.86 18.39 13.86
C PRO A 107 16.41 17.10 13.18
N PRO A 108 17.16 17.20 12.04
CA PRO A 108 17.51 16.06 11.17
C PRO A 108 18.33 14.93 11.81
N GLY A 109 19.05 15.17 12.90
CA GLY A 109 19.87 14.15 13.57
C GLY A 109 19.09 13.09 14.36
N HIS A 110 17.77 13.28 14.54
CA HIS A 110 16.93 12.36 15.32
C HIS A 110 16.23 11.31 14.46
N LEU A 111 16.21 11.47 13.13
CA LEU A 111 15.51 10.54 12.24
C LEU A 111 16.18 9.16 12.25
N SER A 112 17.51 9.08 12.09
CA SER A 112 18.22 7.81 12.11
C SER A 112 18.01 7.05 13.41
N ARG A 113 18.12 7.74 14.55
CA ARG A 113 17.86 7.15 15.88
C ARG A 113 16.42 6.69 16.06
N ALA A 114 15.44 7.44 15.53
CA ALA A 114 14.04 7.04 15.56
C ALA A 114 13.78 5.80 14.70
N MET A 115 14.43 5.70 13.54
CA MET A 115 14.35 4.52 12.68
C MET A 115 15.04 3.32 13.30
N GLU A 116 16.19 3.51 13.94
CA GLU A 116 16.92 2.45 14.66
C GLU A 116 16.05 1.84 15.76
N ARG A 117 15.28 2.65 16.51
CA ARG A 117 14.34 2.15 17.52
C ARG A 117 13.20 1.33 16.94
N LEU A 118 12.70 1.72 15.76
CA LEU A 118 11.58 1.05 15.13
C LEU A 118 12.02 -0.24 14.42
N ALA A 119 13.16 -0.20 13.75
CA ALA A 119 13.75 -1.36 13.09
C ALA A 119 14.26 -2.38 14.13
N ASP A 120 14.81 -1.89 15.25
CA ASP A 120 15.39 -2.68 16.35
C ASP A 120 16.47 -3.68 15.88
N GLU A 121 17.24 -4.25 16.80
CA GLU A 121 18.16 -5.33 16.46
C GLU A 121 17.36 -6.63 16.31
N GLY A 122 16.90 -6.91 15.07
CA GLY A 122 16.15 -8.13 14.73
C GLY A 122 14.66 -7.93 14.44
N GLY A 123 14.14 -6.69 14.43
CA GLY A 123 12.76 -6.43 14.03
C GLY A 123 11.69 -6.84 15.05
N GLU A 124 12.07 -7.14 16.29
CA GLU A 124 11.13 -7.61 17.32
C GLU A 124 10.05 -6.58 17.63
N THR A 125 10.43 -5.31 17.80
CA THR A 125 9.50 -4.21 18.08
C THR A 125 8.49 -4.03 16.94
N LYS A 126 8.95 -4.00 15.68
CA LYS A 126 8.08 -3.96 14.50
C LYS A 126 7.12 -5.16 14.49
N TYR A 127 7.64 -6.36 14.68
CA TYR A 127 6.85 -7.59 14.66
C TYR A 127 5.80 -7.64 15.77
N ALA A 128 6.14 -7.13 16.97
CA ALA A 128 5.20 -7.03 18.09
C ALA A 128 4.01 -6.11 17.75
N ILE A 129 4.27 -4.96 17.15
CA ILE A 129 3.21 -4.01 16.72
C ILE A 129 2.35 -4.65 15.63
N GLU A 130 2.96 -5.26 14.61
CA GLU A 130 2.25 -5.94 13.51
C GLU A 130 1.33 -7.05 14.05
N LYS A 131 1.85 -7.90 14.94
CA LYS A 131 1.09 -9.00 15.52
C LYS A 131 -0.06 -8.51 16.39
N SER A 132 0.19 -7.48 17.18
CA SER A 132 -0.81 -6.93 18.10
C SER A 132 -1.95 -6.22 17.35
N THR A 133 -1.59 -5.36 16.40
CA THR A 133 -2.56 -4.58 15.62
C THR A 133 -3.10 -5.33 14.41
N LYS A 134 -2.61 -6.54 14.11
CA LYS A 134 -2.96 -7.32 12.90
C LYS A 134 -2.67 -6.57 11.60
N THR A 135 -1.72 -5.65 11.64
CA THR A 135 -1.27 -4.86 10.48
C THR A 135 0.02 -5.42 9.90
N LYS A 136 0.39 -4.92 8.72
CA LYS A 136 1.69 -5.12 8.10
C LYS A 136 2.35 -3.77 7.88
N ILE A 137 3.62 -3.66 8.21
CA ILE A 137 4.36 -2.40 8.20
C ILE A 137 5.57 -2.54 7.29
N VAL A 138 5.77 -1.60 6.38
CA VAL A 138 6.98 -1.49 5.56
C VAL A 138 7.61 -0.13 5.82
N ILE A 139 8.91 -0.14 6.12
CA ILE A 139 9.69 1.05 6.45
C ILE A 139 10.63 1.31 5.28
N ALA A 140 10.50 2.47 4.64
CA ALA A 140 11.27 2.89 3.48
C ALA A 140 11.86 4.29 3.71
N GLY A 141 12.99 4.35 4.41
CA GLY A 141 13.64 5.62 4.76
C GLY A 141 12.78 6.45 5.72
N ASN A 142 12.28 7.60 5.27
CA ASN A 142 11.38 8.46 6.03
C ASN A 142 9.88 8.18 5.80
N LEU A 143 9.57 7.22 4.93
CA LEU A 143 8.21 6.81 4.61
C LEU A 143 7.91 5.49 5.30
N ILE A 144 6.73 5.40 5.92
CA ILE A 144 6.23 4.14 6.45
C ILE A 144 4.86 3.88 5.83
N HIS A 145 4.72 2.66 5.32
CA HIS A 145 3.46 2.15 4.81
C HIS A 145 2.89 1.16 5.81
N ILE A 146 1.61 1.31 6.15
CA ILE A 146 0.88 0.37 6.99
C ILE A 146 -0.31 -0.18 6.19
N LEU A 147 -0.47 -1.50 6.21
CA LEU A 147 -1.59 -2.22 5.60
C LEU A 147 -2.41 -2.88 6.71
N GLY A 148 -3.72 -2.68 6.69
CA GLY A 148 -4.62 -3.23 7.71
C GLY A 148 -6.05 -2.69 7.61
N SER A 149 -6.86 -2.98 8.63
CA SER A 149 -8.14 -2.27 8.82
C SER A 149 -7.85 -0.83 9.23
N TYR A 150 -8.72 0.11 8.87
CA TYR A 150 -8.54 1.52 9.21
C TYR A 150 -8.34 1.74 10.72
N ALA A 151 -9.16 1.09 11.57
CA ALA A 151 -9.03 1.21 13.02
C ALA A 151 -7.67 0.72 13.54
N ASP A 152 -7.21 -0.42 13.02
CA ASP A 152 -5.94 -1.03 13.38
C ASP A 152 -4.74 -0.20 12.90
N ILE A 153 -4.84 0.37 11.70
CA ILE A 153 -3.84 1.29 11.15
C ILE A 153 -3.67 2.51 12.05
N MET A 154 -4.77 3.10 12.53
CA MET A 154 -4.70 4.27 13.41
C MET A 154 -4.01 3.94 14.75
N ILE A 155 -4.26 2.76 15.30
CA ILE A 155 -3.58 2.28 16.52
C ILE A 155 -2.10 2.07 16.24
N ALA A 156 -1.76 1.34 15.16
CA ALA A 156 -0.37 1.10 14.76
C ALA A 156 0.39 2.41 14.50
N GLN A 157 -0.24 3.36 13.81
CA GLN A 157 0.33 4.69 13.55
C GLN A 157 0.64 5.42 14.85
N LYS A 158 -0.27 5.37 15.84
CA LYS A 158 -0.06 5.99 17.15
C LYS A 158 1.10 5.33 17.89
N CYS A 159 1.16 3.99 17.92
CA CYS A 159 2.28 3.25 18.51
C CYS A 159 3.62 3.62 17.87
N VAL A 160 3.69 3.63 16.53
CA VAL A 160 4.91 4.00 15.80
C VAL A 160 5.31 5.45 16.07
N SER A 161 4.35 6.38 16.09
CA SER A 161 4.60 7.79 16.39
C SER A 161 5.13 8.01 17.80
N SER A 162 4.54 7.32 18.80
CA SER A 162 4.99 7.34 20.19
C SER A 162 6.44 6.84 20.33
N LEU A 163 6.77 5.71 19.68
CA LEU A 163 8.12 5.15 19.68
C LEU A 163 9.16 6.11 19.09
N ILE A 164 8.82 6.76 17.97
CA ILE A 164 9.68 7.74 17.32
C ILE A 164 9.91 8.97 18.19
N MET A 165 8.86 9.46 18.88
CA MET A 165 8.96 10.58 19.82
C MET A 165 9.75 10.25 21.09
N GLY A 166 10.06 8.96 21.32
CA GLY A 166 10.88 8.53 22.45
C GLY A 166 10.12 8.31 23.75
N SER A 167 8.80 8.11 23.70
CA SER A 167 8.11 7.49 24.84
C SER A 167 8.65 6.07 24.99
N SER A 168 9.14 5.72 26.19
CA SER A 168 9.64 4.38 26.47
C SER A 168 8.59 3.32 26.09
N ALA A 169 8.95 2.39 25.23
CA ALA A 169 8.10 1.28 24.78
C ALA A 169 7.56 0.43 25.94
N ALA A 170 8.16 0.52 27.14
CA ALA A 170 7.77 -0.26 28.30
C ALA A 170 6.42 0.15 28.94
N ASN A 171 5.96 1.39 28.74
CA ASN A 171 4.78 1.91 29.46
C ASN A 171 3.47 1.91 28.67
N ASP A 172 3.50 1.78 27.33
CA ASP A 172 2.33 2.04 26.47
C ASP A 172 1.81 0.79 25.72
N VAL A 173 2.37 -0.40 26.00
CA VAL A 173 1.92 -1.70 25.42
C VAL A 173 0.93 -2.43 26.34
N ARG A 174 0.34 -1.72 27.31
CA ARG A 174 -0.77 -2.28 28.10
C ARG A 174 -2.08 -2.03 27.35
N PHE A 175 -2.56 -3.08 26.69
CA PHE A 175 -3.95 -3.23 26.27
C PHE A 175 -4.87 -3.38 27.48
#